data_AF-U4KR58-F1
#
_entry.id   AF-U4KR58-F1
#
_cell.length_a   1.000
_cell.length_b   1.000
_cell.length_c   1.000
_cell.angle_alpha   90.00
_cell.angle_beta   90.00
_cell.angle_gamma   90.00
#
_symmetry.space_group_name_H-M   'P 1'
#
loop_
_entity.id
_entity.type
_entity.pdbx_description
1 polymer ?
#
loop_
_entity_poly.entity_id
_entity_poly.type
_entity_poly.pdbx_seq_one_letter_code
_entity_poly.pdbx_strand_id
1 'polypeptide(L)'
;MHISVLILWITVFVISLLKVVLGTILFKFTPTRNSFFGYKTKQSLKDDESWLFSNKLSAKLILIIGLIELIVSVLTMIFTYKEYDTANDIIIPFI
;
A
#
# COMPACT_ATOMS: atom_id res chain seq x y z
N MET A 1 -8.07 15.72 -18.38
CA MET A 1 -7.22 14.99 -17.42
C MET A 1 -6.27 14.07 -18.19
N HIS A 2 -4.95 14.24 -18.08
CA HIS A 2 -3.99 13.45 -18.87
C HIS A 2 -4.09 11.97 -18.51
N ILE A 3 -4.19 11.10 -19.51
CA ILE A 3 -4.22 9.63 -19.38
C ILE A 3 -3.09 9.12 -18.45
N SER A 4 -1.94 9.79 -18.46
CA SER A 4 -0.81 9.52 -17.57
C SER A 4 -1.15 9.64 -16.08
N VAL A 5 -1.91 10.65 -15.67
CA VAL A 5 -2.30 10.84 -14.26
C VAL A 5 -3.23 9.72 -13.81
N LEU A 6 -4.19 9.32 -14.66
CA LEU A 6 -5.08 8.19 -14.38
C LEU A 6 -4.30 6.89 -14.20
N ILE A 7 -3.31 6.64 -15.07
CA ILE A 7 -2.45 5.45 -14.97
C ILE A 7 -1.69 5.44 -13.64
N LEU A 8 -1.14 6.58 -13.21
CA LEU A 8 -0.45 6.69 -11.91
C LEU A 8 -1.37 6.40 -10.72
N TRP A 9 -2.63 6.86 -10.74
CA TRP A 9 -3.61 6.53 -9.71
C TRP A 9 -3.88 5.04 -9.62
N ILE A 10 -4.11 4.41 -10.77
CA ILE A 10 -4.39 2.98 -10.85
C ILE A 10 -3.20 2.17 -10.36
N THR A 11 -1.97 2.52 -10.75
CA THR A 11 -0.78 1.79 -10.31
C THR A 11 -0.55 1.91 -8.81
N VAL A 12 -0.71 3.10 -8.23
CA VAL A 12 -0.60 3.30 -6.78
C VAL A 12 -1.67 2.49 -6.04
N PHE A 13 -2.92 2.55 -6.48
CA PHE A 13 -4.02 1.79 -5.88
C PHE A 13 -3.76 0.27 -5.91
N VAL A 14 -3.33 -0.26 -7.05
CA VAL A 14 -3.01 -1.69 -7.20
C VAL A 14 -1.83 -2.09 -6.31
N ILE A 15 -0.77 -1.29 -6.25
CA ILE A 15 0.40 -1.57 -5.40
C ILE A 15 -0.01 -1.57 -3.91
N SER A 16 -0.81 -0.61 -3.47
CA SER A 16 -1.29 -0.54 -2.09
C SER A 16 -2.20 -1.72 -1.74
N LEU A 17 -3.09 -2.13 -2.67
CA LEU A 17 -3.92 -3.32 -2.49
C LEU A 17 -3.05 -4.59 -2.37
N LEU A 18 -2.03 -4.74 -3.21
CA LEU A 18 -1.08 -5.85 -3.11
C LEU A 18 -0.36 -5.87 -1.76
N LYS A 19 0.07 -4.70 -1.23
CA LYS A 19 0.67 -4.62 0.11
C LYS A 19 -0.28 -5.11 1.19
N VAL A 20 -1.57 -4.74 1.13
CA VAL A 20 -2.58 -5.21 2.09
C VAL A 20 -2.78 -6.73 2.00
N VAL A 21 -2.88 -7.27 0.78
CA VAL A 21 -3.03 -8.72 0.59
C VAL A 21 -1.80 -9.47 1.07
N LEU A 22 -0.60 -9.05 0.64
CA LEU A 22 0.66 -9.69 1.01
C LEU A 22 0.93 -9.57 2.51
N GLY A 23 0.70 -8.41 3.11
CA GLY A 23 0.83 -8.22 4.55
C GLY A 23 -0.11 -9.15 5.33
N THR A 24 -1.34 -9.37 4.84
CA THR A 24 -2.31 -10.28 5.47
C THR A 24 -1.82 -11.73 5.41
N ILE A 25 -1.34 -12.14 4.24
CA ILE A 25 -0.79 -13.47 4.01
C ILE A 25 0.43 -13.70 4.90
N LEU A 26 1.39 -12.76 4.94
CA LEU A 26 2.60 -12.88 5.75
C LEU A 26 2.32 -12.87 7.27
N PHE A 27 1.28 -12.16 7.70
CA PHE A 27 0.87 -12.13 9.10
C PHE A 27 0.25 -13.46 9.54
N LYS A 28 -0.55 -14.09 8.67
CA LYS A 28 -1.19 -15.39 8.93
C LYS A 28 -0.26 -16.58 8.71
N PHE A 29 0.57 -16.52 7.67
CA PHE A 29 1.49 -17.56 7.24
C PHE A 29 2.93 -17.07 7.40
N THR A 30 3.34 -16.87 8.65
CA THR A 30 4.73 -16.50 8.94
C THR A 30 5.66 -17.66 8.56
N PRO A 31 6.69 -17.43 7.75
CA PRO A 31 7.63 -18.48 7.35
C PRO A 31 8.36 -19.07 8.56
N THR A 32 8.83 -20.30 8.43
CA THR A 32 9.71 -20.93 9.42
C THR A 32 11.08 -20.26 9.45
N ARG A 33 11.80 -20.41 10.57
CA ARG A 33 13.14 -19.85 10.73
C ARG A 33 14.07 -20.33 9.61
N ASN A 34 14.86 -19.40 9.07
CA ASN A 34 15.81 -19.65 7.98
C ASN A 34 15.17 -20.04 6.62
N SER A 35 13.88 -19.75 6.42
CA SER A 35 13.27 -19.80 5.09
C SER A 35 14.00 -18.87 4.11
N PHE A 36 13.84 -19.13 2.80
CA PHE A 36 14.40 -18.27 1.75
C PHE A 36 13.94 -16.81 1.89
N PHE A 37 12.68 -16.62 2.29
CA PHE A 37 12.04 -15.32 2.51
C PHE A 37 11.73 -15.07 4.00
N GLY A 38 11.62 -13.79 4.36
CA GLY A 38 11.36 -13.34 5.74
C GLY A 38 12.28 -12.19 6.16
N TYR A 39 11.90 -11.50 7.22
CA TYR A 39 12.66 -10.40 7.80
C TYR A 39 13.88 -10.95 8.55
N LYS A 40 15.08 -10.78 8.00
CA LYS A 40 16.34 -11.35 8.52
C LYS A 40 17.20 -10.26 9.13
N THR A 41 17.13 -10.12 10.46
CA THR A 41 18.09 -9.32 11.24
C THR A 41 18.80 -10.22 12.24
N LYS A 42 19.96 -9.78 12.75
CA LYS A 42 20.71 -10.54 13.77
C LYS A 42 19.84 -10.89 14.98
N GLN A 43 18.94 -9.99 15.37
CA GLN A 43 18.01 -10.18 16.47
C GLN A 43 16.87 -11.14 16.11
N SER A 44 16.33 -11.06 14.89
CA SER A 44 15.29 -11.97 14.42
C SER A 44 15.77 -13.42 14.22
N LEU A 45 17.07 -13.66 14.07
CA LEU A 45 17.64 -14.99 13.85
C LEU A 45 18.07 -15.70 15.15
N LYS A 46 17.90 -15.06 16.31
CA LYS A 46 18.38 -15.55 17.61
C LYS A 46 17.68 -16.82 18.07
N ASP A 47 16.36 -16.87 17.93
CA ASP A 47 15.49 -17.98 18.32
C ASP A 47 14.18 -17.95 17.51
N ASP A 48 13.39 -19.03 17.59
CA ASP A 48 12.14 -19.16 16.81
C ASP A 48 11.06 -18.16 17.24
N GLU A 49 11.02 -17.78 18.51
CA GLU A 49 10.07 -16.79 19.02
C GLU A 49 10.37 -15.39 18.48
N SER A 50 11.64 -14.98 18.51
CA SER A 50 12.13 -13.71 17.98
C SER A 50 11.95 -13.64 16.46
N TRP A 51 12.12 -14.76 15.77
CA TRP A 51 11.81 -14.88 14.34
C TRP A 51 10.33 -14.65 14.07
N LEU A 52 9.45 -15.36 14.78
CA LEU A 52 8.00 -15.26 14.63
C LEU A 52 7.53 -13.83 14.96
N PHE A 53 8.01 -13.26 16.06
CA PHE A 53 7.68 -11.91 16.50
C PHE A 53 8.08 -10.87 15.44
N SER A 54 9.33 -10.91 14.98
CA SER A 54 9.86 -9.92 14.04
C SER A 54 9.17 -9.99 12.67
N ASN A 55 8.91 -11.20 12.16
CA ASN A 55 8.21 -11.37 10.89
C ASN A 55 6.73 -10.99 10.98
N LYS A 56 6.04 -11.31 12.08
CA LYS A 56 4.66 -10.84 12.33
C LYS A 56 4.60 -9.32 12.45
N LEU A 57 5.56 -8.71 13.14
CA LEU A 57 5.65 -7.26 13.25
C LEU A 57 5.87 -6.63 11.86
N SER A 58 6.79 -7.16 11.07
CA SER A 58 7.02 -6.70 9.69
C SER A 58 5.77 -6.82 8.83
N ALA A 59 5.07 -7.96 8.88
CA ALA A 59 3.81 -8.16 8.16
C ALA A 59 2.73 -7.16 8.60
N LYS A 60 2.62 -6.91 9.91
CA LYS A 60 1.70 -5.90 10.46
C LYS A 60 2.03 -4.48 9.99
N LEU A 61 3.31 -4.13 9.88
CA LEU A 61 3.73 -2.84 9.34
C LEU A 61 3.38 -2.71 7.86
N ILE A 62 3.64 -3.73 7.04
CA ILE A 62 3.26 -3.75 5.62
C ILE A 62 1.74 -3.56 5.47
N LEU A 63 0.95 -4.22 6.32
CA LEU A 63 -0.51 -4.05 6.35
C LEU A 63 -0.94 -2.63 6.65
N ILE A 64 -0.41 -2.05 7.72
CA ILE A 64 -0.77 -0.69 8.15
C ILE A 64 -0.38 0.33 7.08
N ILE A 65 0.82 0.21 6.52
CA ILE A 65 1.30 1.09 5.44
C ILE A 65 0.41 0.93 4.20
N GLY A 66 0.11 -0.30 3.78
CA GLY A 66 -0.76 -0.54 2.63
C GLY A 66 -2.16 0.04 2.81
N LEU A 67 -2.74 -0.06 4.02
CA LEU A 67 -4.04 0.54 4.35
C LEU A 67 -4.00 2.07 4.32
N ILE A 68 -2.97 2.67 4.90
CA ILE A 68 -2.80 4.13 4.89
C ILE A 68 -2.66 4.63 3.45
N GLU A 69 -1.81 4.00 2.64
CA GLU A 69 -1.64 4.36 1.24
C GLU A 69 -2.93 4.19 0.43
N LEU A 70 -3.71 3.13 0.69
CA LEU A 70 -5.00 2.91 0.03
C LEU A 70 -5.99 4.05 0.33
N ILE A 71 -6.11 4.45 1.60
CA ILE A 71 -6.99 5.54 2.03
C ILE A 71 -6.53 6.86 1.41
N VAL A 72 -5.23 7.16 1.52
CA VAL A 72 -4.66 8.38 0.92
C VAL A 72 -4.94 8.41 -0.57
N SER A 73 -4.72 7.29 -1.28
CA SER A 73 -4.94 7.18 -2.72
C SER A 73 -6.37 7.54 -3.14
N VAL A 74 -7.37 7.02 -2.43
CA VAL A 74 -8.78 7.32 -2.70
C VAL A 74 -9.11 8.80 -2.41
N LEU A 75 -8.64 9.34 -1.29
CA LEU A 75 -8.89 10.73 -0.92
C LEU A 75 -8.36 11.70 -1.99
N THR A 76 -7.11 11.50 -2.39
CA THR A 76 -6.47 12.35 -3.40
C THR A 76 -7.12 12.23 -4.78
N MET A 77 -7.61 11.04 -5.16
CA MET A 77 -8.41 10.88 -6.38
C MET A 77 -9.69 11.72 -6.33
N ILE A 78 -10.41 11.72 -5.20
CA ILE A 78 -11.64 12.51 -5.02
C ILE A 78 -11.36 14.01 -5.10
N PHE A 79 -10.31 14.49 -4.42
CA PHE A 79 -9.97 15.93 -4.42
C PHE A 79 -9.58 16.42 -5.81
N THR A 80 -8.72 15.68 -6.53
CA THR A 80 -8.31 16.06 -7.88
C THR A 80 -9.46 16.02 -8.89
N TYR A 81 -10.39 15.07 -8.75
CA TYR A 81 -11.57 15.01 -9.64
C TYR A 81 -12.48 16.23 -9.46
N LYS A 82 -12.77 16.64 -8.22
CA LYS A 82 -13.61 17.82 -7.92
C LYS A 82 -13.02 19.12 -8.47
N GLU A 83 -11.71 19.30 -8.35
CA GLU A 83 -11.01 20.47 -8.85
C GLU A 83 -11.09 20.54 -10.39
N TYR A 84 -10.95 19.40 -11.08
CA TYR A 84 -11.08 19.31 -12.54
C TYR A 84 -12.49 19.63 -13.03
N ASP A 85 -13.52 19.10 -12.35
CA ASP A 85 -14.93 19.34 -12.70
C ASP A 85 -15.29 20.82 -12.55
N THR A 86 -14.91 21.44 -11.43
CA THR A 86 -15.10 22.87 -11.17
C THR A 86 -14.42 23.75 -12.22
N ALA A 87 -13.20 23.39 -12.64
CA ALA A 87 -12.48 24.15 -13.67
C ALA A 87 -13.14 24.05 -15.06
N ASN A 88 -13.68 22.87 -15.42
CA ASN A 88 -14.39 22.70 -16.69
C ASN A 88 -15.69 23.51 -16.74
N ASP A 89 -16.46 23.52 -15.65
CA ASP A 89 -17.71 24.31 -15.54
C ASP A 89 -17.46 25.81 -15.70
N ILE A 90 -16.29 26.31 -15.29
CA ILE A 90 -15.91 27.72 -15.47
C ILE A 90 -15.45 28.00 -16.89
N ILE A 91 -14.75 27.08 -17.57
CA ILE A 91 -14.07 27.35 -18.84
C ILE A 91 -14.96 27.06 -20.06
N ILE A 92 -15.71 25.95 -20.05
CA ILE A 92 -16.56 25.51 -21.17
C ILE A 92 -17.64 26.55 -21.58
N PRO A 93 -18.22 27.38 -20.68
CA PRO A 93 -19.18 28.41 -21.10
C PRO A 93 -18.58 29.57 -21.90
N PHE A 94 -17.25 29.71 -21.93
CA PHE A 94 -16.54 30.79 -22.61
C PHE A 94 -15.80 30.35 -23.89
N ILE A 95 -15.94 29.08 -24.29
CA ILE A 95 -15.44 28.51 -25.55
C ILE A 95 -16.65 28.14 -26.42
#